data_AF-A0A2P5K8E8-F1
#
_entry.id   AF-A0A2P5K8E8-F1
#
_cell.length_a   1.000
_cell.length_b   1.000
_cell.length_c   1.000
_cell.angle_alpha   90.00
_cell.angle_beta   90.00
_cell.angle_gamma   90.00
#
_symmetry.space_group_name_H-M   'P 1'
#
loop_
_entity.id
_entity.type
_entity.pdbx_description
1 polymer ?
#
loop_
_entity_poly.entity_id
_entity_poly.type
_entity_poly.pdbx_seq_one_letter_code
_entity_poly.pdbx_strand_id
1 'polypeptide(L)'
;MVREYIADGTVFGIAWPGPQMPEMRTLLGTYFPQYVSDIQAQRREQGGHGPVWMRSGELVVHSGRHMGDFSGQAFLPRALPAGMTEADIR
;
A
#
# COMPACT_ATOMS: atom_id res chain seq x y z
N MET A 1 -13.76 0.38 1.72
CA MET A 1 -13.86 -0.71 0.72
C MET A 1 -12.45 -1.00 0.24
N VAL A 2 -12.13 -2.23 -0.15
CA VAL A 2 -10.82 -2.58 -0.73
C VAL A 2 -11.02 -2.91 -2.20
N ARG A 3 -10.14 -2.41 -3.05
CA ARG A 3 -10.02 -2.74 -4.47
C ARG A 3 -8.74 -3.53 -4.66
N GLU A 4 -8.84 -4.65 -5.35
CA GLU A 4 -7.71 -5.53 -5.68
C GLU A 4 -7.47 -5.45 -7.19
N TYR A 5 -6.19 -5.34 -7.57
CA TYR A 5 -5.74 -5.24 -8.94
C TYR A 5 -5.01 -6.52 -9.31
N ILE A 6 -5.51 -7.20 -10.34
CA ILE A 6 -5.08 -8.54 -10.75
C ILE A 6 -4.50 -8.48 -12.16
N ALA A 7 -3.33 -9.10 -12.33
CA ALA A 7 -2.70 -9.34 -13.62
C ALA A 7 -2.20 -10.79 -13.65
N ASP A 8 -2.43 -11.48 -14.77
CA ASP A 8 -2.01 -12.87 -14.96
C ASP A 8 -2.42 -13.81 -13.80
N GLY A 9 -3.60 -13.58 -13.23
CA GLY A 9 -4.14 -14.36 -12.11
C GLY A 9 -3.52 -14.05 -10.73
N THR A 10 -2.66 -13.03 -10.63
CA THR A 10 -1.99 -12.63 -9.39
C THR A 10 -2.39 -11.22 -8.99
N VAL A 11 -2.69 -11.00 -7.69
CA VAL A 11 -2.88 -9.64 -7.15
C VAL A 11 -1.52 -8.95 -7.08
N PHE A 12 -1.36 -7.87 -7.84
CA PHE A 12 -0.13 -7.06 -7.82
C PHE A 12 -0.31 -5.72 -7.11
N GLY A 13 -1.57 -5.30 -6.89
CA GLY A 13 -1.88 -4.02 -6.28
C GLY A 13 -3.18 -4.06 -5.50
N ILE A 14 -3.25 -3.25 -4.46
CA ILE A 14 -4.46 -3.02 -3.67
C ILE A 14 -4.61 -1.53 -3.42
N ALA A 15 -5.86 -1.06 -3.38
CA ALA A 15 -6.20 0.29 -2.96
C ALA A 15 -7.38 0.23 -1.97
N TRP A 16 -7.32 1.03 -0.92
CA TRP A 16 -8.38 1.06 0.09
C TRP A 16 -8.70 2.50 0.46
N PRO A 17 -9.86 3.00 0.04
CA PRO A 17 -10.45 4.19 0.65
C PRO A 17 -11.46 3.80 1.74
N GLY A 18 -11.34 4.42 2.93
CA GLY A 18 -12.44 4.42 3.88
C GLY A 18 -12.10 4.80 5.32
N PRO A 19 -13.12 4.84 6.20
CA PRO A 19 -12.95 5.21 7.61
C PRO A 19 -12.17 4.19 8.43
N GLN A 20 -12.06 2.95 7.93
CA GLN A 20 -11.44 1.85 8.64
C GLN A 20 -10.30 1.24 7.81
N MET A 21 -9.17 0.99 8.48
CA MET A 21 -8.05 0.23 7.92
C MET A 21 -8.51 -1.22 7.67
N PRO A 22 -8.34 -1.76 6.46
CA PRO A 22 -8.63 -3.17 6.21
C PRO A 22 -7.61 -4.09 6.92
N GLU A 23 -7.90 -5.39 6.92
CA GLU A 23 -6.98 -6.41 7.45
C GLU A 23 -5.76 -6.52 6.51
N MET A 24 -4.71 -5.76 6.82
CA MET A 24 -3.50 -5.67 5.99
C MET A 24 -2.67 -6.96 5.97
N ARG A 25 -2.78 -7.80 7.00
CA ARG A 25 -2.04 -9.07 7.08
C ARG A 25 -2.62 -10.08 6.08
N THR A 26 -3.92 -10.10 5.90
CA THR A 26 -4.65 -10.92 4.94
C THR A 26 -4.43 -10.40 3.52
N LEU A 27 -4.50 -9.08 3.32
CA LEU A 27 -4.35 -8.49 1.99
C LEU A 27 -2.91 -8.58 1.45
N LEU A 28 -1.91 -8.30 2.29
CA LEU A 28 -0.51 -8.30 1.87
C LEU A 28 0.15 -9.67 2.01
N GLY A 29 -0.39 -10.56 2.84
CA GLY A 29 0.15 -11.90 3.06
C GLY A 29 1.64 -11.86 3.38
N THR A 30 2.46 -12.42 2.49
CA THR A 30 3.93 -12.48 2.62
C THR A 30 4.61 -11.11 2.60
N TYR A 31 3.97 -10.07 2.07
CA TYR A 31 4.48 -8.70 2.06
C TYR A 31 4.16 -7.92 3.34
N PHE A 32 3.33 -8.47 4.24
CA PHE A 32 2.94 -7.80 5.49
C PHE A 32 4.12 -7.44 6.41
N PRO A 33 5.15 -8.31 6.61
CA PRO A 33 6.31 -7.95 7.41
C PRO A 33 7.08 -6.74 6.85
N GLN A 34 7.18 -6.65 5.52
CA GLN A 34 7.82 -5.51 4.85
C GLN A 34 7.04 -4.22 5.11
N TYR A 35 5.71 -4.26 4.95
CA TYR A 35 4.83 -3.13 5.26
C TYR A 35 4.98 -2.62 6.71
N VAL A 36 5.03 -3.53 7.69
CA VAL A 36 5.24 -3.15 9.10
C VAL A 36 6.63 -2.51 9.29
N SER A 37 7.66 -3.08 8.69
CA SER A 37 9.02 -2.52 8.73
C SER A 37 9.07 -1.11 8.16
N ASP A 38 8.41 -0.88 7.02
CA ASP A 38 8.39 0.41 6.33
C ASP A 38 7.69 1.50 7.16
N ILE A 39 6.55 1.16 7.78
CA ILE A 39 5.87 2.08 8.70
C ILE A 39 6.74 2.41 9.91
N GLN A 40 7.45 1.42 10.47
CA GLN A 40 8.33 1.64 11.61
C GLN A 40 9.54 2.50 11.22
N ALA A 41 10.13 2.28 10.05
CA ALA A 41 11.22 3.07 9.51
C ALA A 41 10.80 4.53 9.34
N GLN A 42 9.65 4.78 8.71
CA GLN A 42 9.14 6.14 8.54
C GLN A 42 8.87 6.82 9.88
N ARG A 43 8.27 6.12 10.87
CA ARG A 43 8.03 6.71 12.19
C ARG A 43 9.33 7.16 12.87
N ARG A 44 10.43 6.44 12.65
CA ARG A 44 11.76 6.82 13.17
C ARG A 44 12.31 8.06 12.45
N GLU A 45 12.09 8.16 11.14
CA GLU A 45 12.60 9.27 10.33
C GLU A 45 11.81 10.58 10.50
N GLN A 46 10.47 10.49 10.53
CA GLN A 46 9.57 11.65 10.52
C GLN A 46 9.01 12.01 11.91
N GLY A 47 9.27 11.18 12.94
CA GLY A 47 8.88 11.46 14.32
C GLY A 47 7.37 11.52 14.59
N GLY A 48 6.50 11.10 13.66
CA GLY A 48 5.05 11.28 13.79
C GLY A 48 4.17 10.45 12.84
N HIS A 49 2.85 10.69 12.93
CA HIS A 49 1.79 10.05 12.16
C HIS A 49 1.56 10.75 10.80
N GLY A 50 2.62 10.84 9.98
CA GLY A 50 2.55 11.39 8.63
C GLY A 50 2.05 10.37 7.60
N PRO A 51 1.63 10.80 6.40
CA PRO A 51 1.37 9.90 5.29
C PRO A 51 2.64 9.11 4.92
N VAL A 52 2.52 7.79 4.86
CA VAL A 52 3.52 6.84 4.36
C VAL A 52 3.62 6.98 2.85
N TRP A 53 4.82 7.32 2.38
CA TRP A 53 5.19 7.29 0.97
C TRP A 53 6.54 6.58 0.90
N MET A 54 6.53 5.26 0.72
CA MET A 54 7.76 4.47 0.78
C MET A 54 7.80 3.41 -0.30
N ARG A 55 8.96 3.33 -0.96
CA ARG A 55 9.34 2.25 -1.87
C ARG A 55 10.38 1.39 -1.17
N SER A 56 10.04 0.15 -0.86
CA SER A 56 10.91 -0.76 -0.14
C SER A 56 11.02 -2.08 -0.89
N GLY A 57 12.19 -2.29 -1.50
CA GLY A 57 12.43 -3.42 -2.39
C GLY A 57 11.44 -3.45 -3.56
N GLU A 58 10.58 -4.47 -3.55
CA GLU A 58 9.60 -4.77 -4.60
C GLU A 58 8.20 -4.23 -4.30
N LEU A 59 7.95 -3.73 -3.08
CA LEU A 59 6.66 -3.19 -2.67
C LEU A 59 6.74 -1.66 -2.56
N VAL A 60 5.77 -0.98 -3.17
CA VAL A 60 5.53 0.44 -2.97
C VAL A 60 4.26 0.60 -2.16
N VAL A 61 4.31 1.42 -1.12
CA VAL A 61 3.19 1.68 -0.23
C VAL A 61 2.99 3.19 -0.12
N HIS A 62 1.78 3.62 -0.45
CA HIS A 62 1.29 4.96 -0.18
C HIS A 62 0.12 4.81 0.78
N SER A 63 0.22 5.32 2.00
CA SER A 63 -0.93 5.30 2.91
C SER A 63 -0.95 6.55 3.76
N GLY A 64 -2.11 7.16 3.92
CA GLY A 64 -2.27 8.37 4.69
C GLY A 64 -3.54 8.31 5.50
N ARG A 65 -3.60 9.18 6.50
CA ARG A 65 -4.84 9.48 7.19
C ARG A 65 -5.24 10.91 6.84
N HIS A 66 -6.41 11.07 6.22
CA HIS A 66 -6.95 12.38 5.91
C HIS A 66 -8.31 12.52 6.57
N MET A 67 -8.48 13.53 7.44
CA MET A 67 -9.74 13.84 8.14
C MET A 67 -10.42 12.66 8.87
N GLY A 68 -9.64 11.71 9.38
CA GLY A 68 -10.17 10.55 10.10
C GLY A 68 -10.28 9.28 9.25
N ASP A 69 -10.30 9.42 7.93
CA ASP A 69 -10.32 8.30 6.99
C ASP A 69 -8.91 7.80 6.68
N PHE A 70 -8.78 6.48 6.60
CA PHE A 70 -7.59 5.78 6.14
C PHE A 70 -7.70 5.53 4.64
N SER A 71 -6.80 6.12 3.88
CA SER A 71 -6.68 5.86 2.46
C SER A 71 -5.27 5.41 2.12
N GLY A 72 -5.16 4.52 1.15
CA GLY A 72 -3.86 4.10 0.66
C GLY A 72 -3.94 3.12 -0.49
N GLN A 73 -2.76 2.85 -1.03
CA GLN A 73 -2.49 1.88 -2.06
C GLN A 73 -1.16 1.19 -1.77
N ALA A 74 -1.09 -0.09 -2.10
CA ALA A 74 0.15 -0.85 -2.06
C ALA A 74 0.24 -1.66 -3.35
N PHE A 75 1.40 -1.66 -4.00
CA PHE A 75 1.57 -2.34 -5.28
C PHE A 75 3.00 -2.77 -5.54
N LEU A 76 3.16 -3.71 -6.45
CA LEU A 76 4.44 -4.24 -6.91
C LEU A 76 4.80 -3.57 -8.24
N PRO A 77 5.78 -2.64 -8.30
CA PRO A 77 6.10 -1.91 -9.52
C PRO A 77 6.53 -2.81 -10.68
N ARG A 78 7.15 -3.96 -10.38
CA ARG A 78 7.59 -4.91 -11.41
C ARG A 78 6.48 -5.81 -11.95
N ALA A 79 5.33 -5.86 -11.28
CA ALA A 79 4.17 -6.62 -11.72
C ALA A 79 3.09 -5.71 -12.34
N LEU A 80 3.38 -4.43 -12.57
CA LEU A 80 2.51 -3.54 -13.32
C LEU A 80 2.39 -4.02 -14.79
N PRO A 81 1.18 -4.24 -15.31
CA PRO A 81 0.96 -4.55 -16.71
C PRO A 81 1.46 -3.43 -17.64
N ALA A 82 1.78 -3.80 -18.87
CA ALA A 82 2.16 -2.82 -19.89
C ALA A 82 1.04 -1.77 -20.08
N GLY A 83 1.41 -0.48 -19.96
CA GLY A 83 0.49 0.64 -20.08
C GLY A 83 -0.20 1.07 -18.78
N MET A 84 0.05 0.37 -17.65
CA MET A 84 -0.44 0.76 -16.33
C MET A 84 0.65 1.44 -15.51
N THR A 85 0.25 2.41 -14.69
CA THR A 85 1.10 3.18 -13.81
C THR A 85 0.64 3.08 -12.36
N GLU A 86 1.48 3.54 -11.42
CA GLU A 86 1.10 3.67 -10.01
C GLU A 86 -0.15 4.53 -9.80
N ALA A 87 -0.37 5.49 -10.69
CA ALA A 87 -1.51 6.38 -10.64
C ALA A 87 -2.82 5.64 -10.94
N ASP A 88 -2.81 4.46 -11.54
CA ASP A 88 -4.04 3.73 -11.89
C ASP A 88 -4.60 2.90 -10.71
N ILE A 89 -3.88 2.87 -9.59
CA ILE A 89 -4.23 2.11 -8.37
C ILE A 89 -4.87 3.05 -7.34
N ARG A 90 -6.21 3.03 -7.18
CA ARG A 90 -7.00 4.00 -6.36
C ARG A 90 -8.28 3.40 -5.79
#